data_AF-A0A2R5LQD8-F1
#
_entry.id   AF-A0A2R5LQD8-F1
#
_cell.length_a   1.000
_cell.length_b   1.000
_cell.length_c   1.000
_cell.angle_alpha   90.00
_cell.angle_beta   90.00
_cell.angle_gamma   90.00
#
_symmetry.space_group_name_H-M   'P 1'
#
loop_
_entity.id
_entity.type
_entity.pdbx_description
1 polymer ?
#
loop_
_entity_poly.entity_id
_entity_poly.type
_entity_poly.pdbx_seq_one_letter_code
_entity_poly.pdbx_strand_id
1 'polypeptide(L)'
;MDKRDPRTINMLFVGDIRFIVLVLGLYLYVVLSAGPRFMRDRQPYSLKPAIMAYNFTMVLLNAFFMVKFFEHSYWKGGYSFFC
;
A
#
# COMPACT_ATOMS: atom_id res chain seq x y z
N MET A 1 19.57 22.83 1.83
CA MET A 1 19.12 21.92 2.90
C MET A 1 18.11 20.97 2.30
N ASP A 2 18.32 19.66 2.45
CA ASP A 2 17.35 18.65 2.08
C ASP A 2 16.06 18.84 2.91
N LYS A 3 14.89 18.90 2.27
CA LYS A 3 13.59 19.21 2.91
C LYS A 3 12.92 17.97 3.53
N ARG A 4 13.62 16.83 3.50
CA ARG A 4 13.11 15.53 3.92
C ARG A 4 13.03 15.41 5.45
N ASP A 5 11.93 14.85 5.96
CA ASP A 5 11.79 14.57 7.40
C ASP A 5 12.82 13.50 7.84
N PRO A 6 13.74 13.82 8.77
CA PRO A 6 14.77 12.89 9.22
C PRO A 6 14.22 11.62 9.87
N ARG A 7 13.00 11.64 10.41
CA ARG A 7 12.38 10.48 11.07
C ARG A 7 12.03 9.35 10.10
N THR A 8 11.91 9.65 8.81
CA THR A 8 11.45 8.72 7.77
C THR A 8 12.59 8.12 6.94
N ILE A 9 13.84 8.55 7.16
CA ILE A 9 14.98 8.20 6.29
C ILE A 9 15.29 6.70 6.32
N ASN A 10 15.21 6.08 7.50
CA ASN A 10 15.55 4.66 7.69
C ASN A 10 14.35 3.72 7.61
N MET A 11 13.17 4.22 7.23
CA MET A 11 11.98 3.37 7.09
C MET A 11 12.14 2.44 5.88
N LEU A 12 11.86 1.16 6.11
CA LEU A 12 11.80 0.16 5.05
C LEU A 12 10.79 0.62 3.98
N PHE A 13 11.17 0.50 2.71
CA PHE A 13 10.40 0.86 1.50
C PHE A 13 10.19 2.35 1.21
N VAL A 14 10.12 3.22 2.22
CA VAL A 14 9.94 4.68 2.05
C VAL A 14 11.28 5.43 2.02
N GLY A 15 12.33 4.80 2.58
CA GLY A 15 13.68 5.34 2.68
C GLY A 15 14.31 5.73 1.34
N ASP A 16 14.04 4.98 0.27
CA ASP A 16 14.70 5.17 -1.03
C ASP A 16 13.67 5.21 -2.18
N ILE A 17 13.64 6.32 -2.93
CA ILE A 17 12.80 6.50 -4.11
C ILE A 17 13.10 5.46 -5.21
N ARG A 18 14.37 5.04 -5.33
CA ARG A 18 14.79 4.05 -6.34
C ARG A 18 14.09 2.73 -6.12
N PHE A 19 13.92 2.34 -4.86
CA PHE A 19 13.20 1.13 -4.49
C PHE A 19 11.73 1.20 -4.92
N ILE A 20 11.05 2.33 -4.65
CA ILE A 20 9.65 2.54 -5.03
C ILE A 20 9.48 2.46 -6.56
N VAL A 21 10.35 3.15 -7.30
CA VAL A 21 10.32 3.14 -8.78
C VAL A 21 10.53 1.73 -9.33
N LEU A 22 11.46 0.97 -8.74
CA LEU A 22 11.71 -0.41 -9.15
C LEU A 22 10.48 -1.30 -8.92
N VAL A 23 9.87 -1.24 -7.73
CA VAL A 23 8.70 -2.07 -7.41
C VAL A 23 7.52 -1.73 -8.33
N LEU A 24 7.27 -0.44 -8.58
CA LEU A 24 6.20 -0.01 -9.49
C LEU A 24 6.48 -0.42 -10.93
N GLY A 25 7.72 -0.26 -11.40
CA GLY A 25 8.13 -0.70 -12.74
C GLY A 25 7.96 -2.20 -12.93
N LEU A 26 8.37 -2.99 -11.93
CA LEU A 26 8.18 -4.44 -11.93
C LEU A 26 6.69 -4.82 -11.93
N TYR A 27 5.88 -4.17 -11.10
CA TYR A 27 4.43 -4.37 -11.07
C TYR A 27 3.80 -4.13 -12.44
N LEU A 28 4.11 -3.00 -13.08
CA LEU A 28 3.58 -2.66 -14.40
C LEU A 28 4.04 -3.65 -15.47
N TYR A 29 5.32 -4.04 -15.45
CA TYR A 29 5.84 -5.07 -16.36
C TYR A 29 5.10 -6.40 -16.21
N VAL A 30 4.87 -6.83 -14.97
CA VAL A 30 4.16 -8.08 -14.67
C VAL A 30 2.70 -8.00 -15.12
N VAL A 31 1.98 -6.92 -14.82
CA VAL A 31 0.55 -6.83 -15.14
C VAL A 31 0.30 -6.57 -16.63
N LEU A 32 1.12 -5.76 -17.29
CA LEU A 32 0.87 -5.36 -18.68
C LEU A 32 1.47 -6.32 -19.70
N SER A 33 2.61 -6.94 -19.41
CA SER A 33 3.35 -7.75 -20.39
C SER A 33 3.48 -9.21 -19.97
N ALA A 34 4.15 -9.50 -18.86
CA ALA A 34 4.50 -10.88 -18.50
C ALA A 34 3.27 -11.72 -18.13
N GLY A 35 2.35 -11.14 -17.36
CA GLY A 35 1.11 -11.77 -16.89
C GLY A 35 0.19 -12.17 -18.04
N PRO A 36 -0.23 -11.25 -18.93
CA PRO A 36 -1.07 -11.59 -20.08
C PRO A 36 -0.40 -12.60 -21.01
N ARG A 37 0.93 -12.50 -21.23
CA ARG A 37 1.67 -13.47 -22.05
C ARG A 37 1.66 -14.87 -21.44
N PHE A 38 1.78 -14.96 -20.11
CA PHE A 38 1.75 -16.22 -19.37
C PHE A 38 0.35 -16.84 -19.30
N MET A 39 -0.69 -16.00 -19.21
CA MET A 39 -2.09 -16.44 -19.12
C MET A 39 -2.74 -16.74 -20.46
N ARG A 40 -2.11 -16.39 -21.59
CA ARG A 40 -2.68 -16.49 -22.95
C ARG A 40 -3.31 -17.84 -23.26
N ASP A 41 -2.63 -18.93 -22.90
CA ASP A 41 -3.04 -20.30 -23.22
C ASP A 41 -3.53 -21.06 -21.97
N ARG A 42 -3.93 -20.34 -20.91
CA ARG A 42 -4.34 -20.90 -19.62
C ARG A 42 -5.75 -20.48 -19.25
N GLN A 43 -6.48 -21.38 -18.60
CA GLN A 43 -7.78 -21.05 -18.05
C GLN A 43 -7.67 -20.10 -16.85
N PRO A 44 -8.67 -19.22 -16.63
CA PRO A 44 -8.65 -18.29 -15.51
C PRO A 44 -8.65 -19.01 -14.16
N TYR A 45 -7.86 -18.52 -13.24
CA TYR A 45 -7.77 -19.07 -11.89
C TYR A 45 -9.02 -18.70 -11.06
N SER A 46 -9.58 -19.68 -10.35
CA SER A 46 -10.63 -19.43 -9.36
C SER A 46 -10.00 -18.90 -8.06
N LEU A 47 -9.87 -17.58 -7.96
CA LEU A 47 -9.26 -16.89 -6.81
C LEU A 47 -10.28 -16.38 -5.80
N LYS A 48 -11.56 -16.76 -5.93
CA LYS A 48 -12.65 -16.27 -5.08
C LYS A 48 -12.34 -16.33 -3.57
N PRO A 49 -11.86 -17.45 -2.98
CA PRO A 49 -11.55 -17.48 -1.55
C PRO A 49 -10.38 -16.57 -1.18
N ALA A 50 -9.35 -16.47 -2.03
CA ALA A 50 -8.20 -15.59 -1.81
C ALA A 50 -8.60 -14.10 -1.84
N ILE A 51 -9.44 -13.72 -2.81
CA ILE A 51 -9.98 -12.35 -2.91
C ILE A 51 -10.85 -12.02 -1.70
N MET A 52 -11.67 -12.97 -1.24
CA MET A 52 -12.50 -12.78 -0.06
C MET A 52 -11.66 -12.57 1.21
N ALA A 53 -10.63 -13.41 1.42
CA ALA A 53 -9.69 -13.25 2.53
C ALA A 53 -8.96 -11.90 2.48
N TYR A 54 -8.46 -11.53 1.29
CA TYR A 54 -7.80 -10.25 1.06
C TYR A 54 -8.69 -9.06 1.43
N ASN A 55 -9.92 -9.03 0.92
CA ASN A 55 -10.87 -7.94 1.20
C ASN A 55 -11.24 -7.87 2.69
N PHE A 56 -11.40 -9.03 3.34
CA PHE A 56 -11.67 -9.08 4.78
C PHE A 56 -10.49 -8.49 5.58
N THR A 57 -9.26 -8.91 5.28
CA THR A 57 -8.06 -8.35 5.92
C THR A 57 -7.92 -6.84 5.65
N MET A 58 -8.21 -6.39 4.42
CA MET A 58 -8.24 -4.97 4.05
C MET A 58 -9.19 -4.16 4.95
N VAL A 59 -10.41 -4.64 5.17
CA VAL A 59 -11.39 -3.95 6.03
C VAL A 59 -10.87 -3.82 7.47
N LEU A 60 -10.29 -4.90 8.03
CA LEU A 60 -9.72 -4.88 9.37
C LEU A 60 -8.55 -3.89 9.50
N LEU A 61 -7.63 -3.89 8.53
CA LEU A 61 -6.49 -2.97 8.52
C LEU A 61 -6.92 -1.51 8.36
N ASN A 62 -7.89 -1.23 7.48
CA ASN A 62 -8.42 0.12 7.32
C ASN A 62 -9.11 0.62 8.59
N ALA A 63 -9.90 -0.23 9.25
CA ALA A 63 -10.50 0.11 10.53
C ALA A 63 -9.43 0.39 11.60
N PHE A 64 -8.38 -0.43 11.66
CA PHE A 64 -7.25 -0.21 12.56
C PHE A 64 -6.55 1.14 12.31
N PHE A 65 -6.21 1.44 11.05
CA PHE A 65 -5.58 2.72 10.69
C PHE A 65 -6.49 3.91 10.99
N MET A 66 -7.79 3.78 10.75
CA MET A 66 -8.78 4.81 11.09
C MET A 66 -8.73 5.13 12.58
N VAL A 67 -8.82 4.11 13.45
CA VAL A 67 -8.76 4.30 14.91
C VAL A 67 -7.44 4.94 15.32
N LYS A 68 -6.30 4.48 14.79
CA LYS A 68 -4.99 5.05 15.12
C LYS A 68 -4.84 6.49 14.68
N PHE A 69 -5.33 6.82 13.49
CA PHE A 69 -5.35 8.19 13.00
C PHE A 69 -6.22 9.09 13.89
N PHE A 70 -7.43 8.66 14.25
CA PHE A 70 -8.30 9.43 15.14
C PHE A 70 -7.69 9.63 16.53
N GLU A 71 -7.09 8.58 17.09
CA GLU A 71 -6.41 8.64 18.39
C GLU A 71 -5.27 9.66 18.37
N HIS A 72 -4.39 9.61 17.36
CA HIS A 72 -3.21 10.47 17.31
C HIS A 72 -3.50 11.91 16.88
N SER A 73 -4.44 12.12 15.94
CA SER A 73 -4.76 13.44 15.42
C SER A 73 -5.72 14.19 16.33
N TYR A 74 -6.89 13.61 16.64
CA TYR A 74 -7.97 14.35 17.32
C TYR A 74 -7.98 14.11 18.82
N TRP A 75 -7.94 12.85 19.27
CA TRP A 75 -8.13 12.54 20.69
C TRP A 75 -6.95 12.99 21.55
N LYS A 76 -5.72 12.60 21.16
CA LYS A 76 -4.49 12.96 21.85
C LYS A 76 -3.77 14.15 21.23
N GLY A 77 -3.95 14.36 19.92
CA GLY A 77 -3.25 15.42 19.18
C GLY A 77 -3.91 16.80 19.22
N GLY A 78 -5.20 16.88 19.57
CA GLY A 78 -5.91 18.15 19.70
C GLY A 78 -6.10 18.93 18.39
N TYR A 79 -5.97 18.29 17.22
CA TYR A 79 -6.18 18.94 15.93
C TYR A 79 -7.64 19.31 15.73
N SER A 80 -7.90 20.51 15.22
CA SER A 80 -9.23 20.95 14.76
C SER A 80 -9.50 20.47 13.33
N PHE A 81 -10.78 20.28 12.98
CA PHE A 81 -11.18 19.96 11.60
C PHE A 81 -10.93 21.10 10.61
N PHE A 82 -10.76 22.32 11.13
CA PHE A 82 -10.42 23.53 10.38
C PHE A 82 -9.02 24.01 10.79
N CYS A 83 -8.26 24.50 9.83
CA CYS A 83 -6.89 24.99 10.05
C CYS A 83 -6.90 26.44 10.57
#